data_AF-A0AAU9M0E2-F1
#
_entry.id   AF-A0AAU9M0E2-F1
#
_cell.length_a   1.000
_cell.length_b   1.000
_cell.length_c   1.000
_cell.angle_alpha   90.00
_cell.angle_beta   90.00
_cell.angle_gamma   90.00
#
_symmetry.space_group_name_H-M   'P 1'
#
loop_
_entity.id
_entity.type
_entity.pdbx_description
1 polymer ?
#
loop_
_entity_poly.entity_id
_entity_poly.type
_entity_poly.pdbx_seq_one_letter_code
_entity_poly.pdbx_strand_id
1 'polypeptide(L)'
;MLYGSRYGINLLSYWRTLLASLQRPHSALLVGYFSKVELSHPNAELRLLEVFYHKIYKIFPLTERIENINDQYWTSRAEEIPEEEKDLGPTDRLIHVYHFTKETTHNQMQVQNFGVKVATHKLEYKQMLKHVEGYK
;
A
#
# COMPACT_ATOMS: atom_id res chain seq x y z
N MET A 1 1.47 -26.28 7.38
CA MET A 1 0.73 -25.08 7.81
C MET A 1 1.64 -23.87 7.52
N LEU A 2 1.54 -23.30 6.32
CA LEU A 2 2.39 -22.20 5.85
C LEU A 2 1.49 -20.97 5.66
N TYR A 3 1.38 -20.13 6.70
CA TYR A 3 0.79 -18.80 6.58
C TYR A 3 1.92 -17.79 6.73
N GLY A 4 2.11 -16.95 5.71
CA GLY A 4 3.04 -15.82 5.77
C GLY A 4 4.08 -15.80 4.66
N SER A 5 3.67 -15.78 3.40
CA SER A 5 4.49 -15.16 2.37
C SER A 5 3.63 -14.75 1.19
N ARG A 6 3.53 -13.44 0.98
CA ARG A 6 3.49 -12.83 -0.35
C ARG A 6 3.82 -11.35 -0.20
N TYR A 7 5.11 -11.08 -0.39
CA TYR A 7 5.74 -9.78 -0.63
C TYR A 7 5.93 -8.84 0.59
N GLY A 8 6.45 -9.40 1.69
CA GLY A 8 7.24 -8.60 2.63
C GLY A 8 8.64 -8.41 2.05
N ILE A 9 9.08 -7.16 1.85
CA ILE A 9 10.41 -6.80 1.34
C ILE A 9 11.48 -7.19 2.39
N ASN A 10 11.82 -8.48 2.48
CA ASN A 10 12.95 -8.96 3.29
C ASN A 10 14.14 -9.43 2.43
N LEU A 11 14.09 -9.21 1.10
CA LEU A 11 15.13 -9.59 0.14
C LEU A 11 15.88 -8.38 -0.47
N LEU A 12 16.04 -7.28 0.27
CA LEU A 12 16.57 -6.04 -0.30
C LEU A 12 17.73 -5.37 0.44
N SER A 13 18.45 -5.99 1.39
CA SER A 13 19.60 -5.30 2.00
C SER A 13 20.69 -4.92 0.97
N TYR A 14 21.05 -5.84 0.05
CA TYR A 14 22.10 -5.61 -0.94
C TYR A 14 21.72 -4.54 -1.98
N TRP A 15 20.56 -4.70 -2.64
CA TRP A 15 20.09 -3.75 -3.65
C TRP A 15 19.74 -2.39 -3.07
N ARG A 16 19.16 -2.36 -1.85
CA ARG A 16 18.90 -1.10 -1.14
C ARG A 16 20.21 -0.37 -0.85
N THR A 17 21.22 -1.06 -0.33
CA THR A 17 22.54 -0.47 -0.04
C THR A 17 23.22 0.05 -1.31
N LEU A 18 23.19 -0.74 -2.39
CA LEU A 18 23.76 -0.35 -3.67
C LEU A 18 23.05 0.86 -4.29
N LEU A 19 21.73 0.89 -4.27
CA LEU A 19 20.98 2.00 -4.85
C LEU A 19 21.05 3.25 -3.98
N ALA A 20 21.13 3.10 -2.65
CA ALA A 20 21.40 4.20 -1.74
C ALA A 20 22.79 4.81 -1.98
N SER A 21 23.85 4.00 -2.16
CA SER A 21 25.19 4.52 -2.46
C SER A 21 25.27 5.24 -3.81
N LEU A 22 24.43 4.82 -4.77
CA LEU A 22 24.25 5.48 -6.06
C LEU A 22 23.26 6.64 -6.04
N GLN A 23 22.74 7.03 -4.87
CA GLN A 23 21.74 8.08 -4.66
C GLN A 23 20.51 7.95 -5.57
N ARG A 24 20.09 6.71 -5.84
CA ARG A 24 18.98 6.41 -6.74
C ARG A 24 17.63 6.59 -6.05
N PRO A 25 16.58 6.98 -6.80
CA PRO A 25 15.21 7.00 -6.30
C PRO A 25 14.67 5.57 -6.14
N HIS A 26 13.63 5.41 -5.33
CA HIS A 26 13.01 4.10 -5.07
C HIS A 26 12.40 3.46 -6.32
N SER A 27 12.12 4.25 -7.36
CA SER A 27 11.57 3.76 -8.62
C SER A 27 12.52 2.75 -9.27
N ALA A 28 13.83 2.90 -9.05
CA ALA A 28 14.82 1.92 -9.48
C ALA A 28 14.68 0.56 -8.78
N LEU A 29 14.27 0.55 -7.49
CA LEU A 29 13.93 -0.70 -6.78
C LEU A 29 12.70 -1.36 -7.37
N LEU A 30 11.66 -0.58 -7.69
CA LEU A 30 10.42 -1.10 -8.27
C LEU A 30 10.71 -1.80 -9.61
N VAL A 31 11.43 -1.14 -10.52
CA VAL A 31 11.79 -1.74 -11.82
C VAL A 31 12.56 -3.06 -11.64
N GLY A 32 13.57 -3.09 -10.76
CA GLY A 32 14.40 -4.28 -10.56
C GLY A 32 13.72 -5.42 -9.80
N TYR A 33 12.77 -5.11 -8.91
CA TYR A 33 12.03 -6.13 -8.15
C TYR A 33 10.95 -6.78 -9.03
N PHE A 34 10.17 -5.96 -9.74
CA PHE A 34 9.02 -6.44 -10.48
C PHE A 34 9.38 -7.01 -11.86
N SER A 35 10.59 -6.80 -12.37
CA SER A 35 11.10 -7.62 -13.47
C SER A 35 11.18 -9.12 -13.13
N LYS A 36 11.03 -9.49 -11.86
CA LYS A 36 11.03 -10.88 -11.35
C LYS A 36 9.65 -11.37 -10.91
N VAL A 37 8.60 -10.58 -11.13
CA VAL A 37 7.23 -10.88 -10.73
C VAL A 37 6.33 -10.73 -11.96
N GLU A 38 5.33 -11.59 -12.09
CA GLU A 38 4.32 -11.45 -13.14
C GLU A 38 3.35 -10.34 -12.76
N LEU A 39 3.24 -9.31 -13.62
CA LEU A 39 2.32 -8.19 -13.46
C LEU A 39 0.97 -8.51 -14.11
N SER A 40 -0.08 -7.84 -13.68
CA SER A 40 -1.41 -8.01 -14.30
C SER A 40 -1.44 -7.60 -15.78
N HIS A 41 -0.63 -6.62 -16.18
CA HIS A 41 -0.40 -6.23 -17.57
C HIS A 41 0.99 -5.60 -17.77
N PRO A 42 1.53 -5.55 -19.01
CA PRO A 42 2.89 -5.09 -19.29
C PRO A 42 3.19 -3.62 -18.91
N ASN A 43 2.13 -2.80 -18.83
CA ASN A 43 2.23 -1.36 -18.54
C ASN A 43 1.76 -1.02 -17.12
N ALA A 44 1.73 -2.00 -16.22
CA ALA A 44 1.30 -1.77 -14.84
C ALA A 44 2.26 -0.80 -14.17
N GLU A 45 1.71 0.29 -13.65
CA GLU A 45 2.47 1.25 -12.86
C GLU A 45 2.51 0.78 -11.41
N LEU A 46 3.59 1.12 -10.71
CA LEU A 46 3.83 0.64 -9.36
C LEU A 46 4.01 1.81 -8.41
N ARG A 47 3.51 1.65 -7.19
CA ARG A 47 3.74 2.60 -6.10
C ARG A 47 4.35 1.91 -4.89
N LEU A 48 5.12 2.68 -4.12
CA LEU A 48 5.63 2.25 -2.83
C LEU A 48 4.85 2.95 -1.72
N LEU A 49 4.44 2.17 -0.72
CA LEU A 49 3.61 2.59 0.40
C LEU A 49 4.31 2.32 1.73
N GLU A 50 4.15 3.24 2.67
CA GLU A 50 4.47 3.04 4.08
C GLU A 50 3.21 2.60 4.83
N VAL A 51 3.23 1.39 5.38
CA VAL A 51 2.08 0.76 6.03
C VAL A 51 2.41 0.44 7.49
N PHE A 52 1.55 0.89 8.41
CA PHE A 52 1.69 0.64 9.84
C PHE A 52 0.32 0.36 10.48
N TYR A 53 0.24 -0.63 11.38
CA TYR A 53 -1.01 -1.14 11.99
C TYR A 53 -2.19 -1.26 11.03
N HIS A 54 -1.94 -1.78 9.82
CA HIS A 54 -2.96 -1.84 8.79
C HIS A 54 -3.52 -0.41 8.52
N LYS A 55 -2.68 0.58 8.25
CA LYS A 55 -3.05 1.90 7.72
C LYS A 55 -1.97 2.35 6.73
N ILE A 56 -2.37 2.90 5.59
CA ILE A 56 -1.44 3.56 4.66
C ILE A 56 -1.17 4.94 5.22
N TYR A 57 0.08 5.20 5.61
CA TYR A 57 0.51 6.48 6.16
C TYR A 57 1.04 7.41 5.08
N LYS A 58 1.86 6.87 4.18
CA LYS A 58 2.52 7.63 3.12
C LYS A 58 2.54 6.83 1.83
N ILE A 59 2.25 7.51 0.74
CA ILE A 59 2.60 7.08 -0.62
C ILE A 59 3.89 7.82 -0.97
N PHE A 60 4.95 7.10 -1.33
CA PHE A 60 6.20 7.73 -1.68
C PHE A 60 6.16 8.25 -3.13
N PRO A 61 6.60 9.49 -3.39
CA PRO A 61 6.81 9.97 -4.75
C PRO A 61 7.85 9.09 -5.47
N LEU A 62 7.69 8.89 -6.78
CA LEU A 62 8.64 8.09 -7.59
C LEU A 62 10.09 8.60 -7.53
N THR A 63 10.27 9.87 -7.17
CA THR A 63 11.56 10.56 -7.03
C THR A 63 12.14 10.50 -5.61
N GLU A 64 11.42 9.96 -4.64
CA GLU A 64 11.91 9.80 -3.27
C GLU A 64 13.17 8.93 -3.28
N ARG A 65 14.22 9.41 -2.61
CA ARG A 65 15.48 8.67 -2.52
C ARG A 65 15.35 7.50 -1.57
N ILE A 66 16.01 6.40 -1.90
CA ILE A 66 15.96 5.17 -1.10
C ILE A 66 16.49 5.40 0.31
N GLU A 67 17.51 6.24 0.46
CA GLU A 67 18.10 6.62 1.75
C GLU A 67 17.09 7.31 2.69
N ASN A 68 16.08 7.98 2.16
CA ASN A 68 15.07 8.70 2.93
C ASN A 68 13.91 7.80 3.41
N ILE A 69 13.84 6.56 2.96
CA ILE A 69 12.74 5.65 3.29
C ILE A 69 13.09 4.91 4.58
N ASN A 70 12.36 5.12 5.66
CA ASN A 70 12.58 4.38 6.89
C ASN A 70 11.79 3.06 6.87
N ASP A 71 12.48 1.93 6.79
CA ASP A 71 11.90 0.58 6.83
C ASP A 71 12.17 -0.16 8.15
N GLN A 72 12.72 0.53 9.16
CA GLN A 72 13.11 -0.10 10.43
C GLN A 72 11.92 -0.37 11.36
N TYR A 73 10.86 0.43 11.26
CA TYR A 73 9.71 0.33 12.15
C TYR A 73 8.41 -0.05 11.41
N TRP A 74 8.27 0.37 10.15
CA TRP A 74 7.02 0.26 9.40
C TRP A 74 7.25 -0.63 8.17
N THR A 75 6.19 -1.29 7.70
CA THR A 75 6.31 -2.17 6.53
C THR A 75 6.21 -1.35 5.26
N SER A 76 7.26 -1.37 4.44
CA SER A 76 7.19 -0.88 3.06
C SER A 76 6.49 -1.93 2.18
N ARG A 77 5.47 -1.52 1.43
CA ARG A 77 4.74 -2.38 0.49
C ARG A 77 4.78 -1.76 -0.89
N ALA A 78 5.14 -2.55 -1.90
CA ALA A 78 4.95 -2.18 -3.28
C ALA A 78 3.70 -2.87 -3.85
N GLU A 79 2.94 -2.16 -4.67
CA GLU A 79 1.75 -2.68 -5.34
C GLU A 79 1.54 -2.00 -6.70
N GLU A 80 0.75 -2.66 -7.55
CA GLU A 80 0.26 -2.08 -8.80
C GLU A 80 -0.75 -0.97 -8.51
N ILE A 81 -0.68 0.10 -9.29
CA ILE A 81 -1.69 1.16 -9.33
C ILE A 81 -2.83 0.65 -10.23
N PRO A 82 -4.06 0.49 -9.71
CA PRO A 82 -5.21 0.11 -10.52
C PRO A 82 -5.44 1.11 -11.67
N GLU A 83 -5.90 0.63 -12.83
CA GLU A 83 -6.12 1.50 -14.00
C GLU A 83 -7.14 2.60 -13.71
N GLU A 84 -8.14 2.32 -12.88
CA GLU A 84 -9.17 3.29 -12.47
C GLU A 84 -8.61 4.45 -11.64
N GLU A 85 -7.41 4.28 -11.04
CA GLU A 85 -6.71 5.33 -10.29
C GLU A 85 -5.80 6.20 -11.17
N LYS A 86 -5.53 5.83 -12.42
CA LYS A 86 -4.63 6.60 -13.30
C LYS A 86 -5.31 7.86 -13.86
N ASP A 87 -6.58 7.73 -14.21
CA ASP A 87 -7.37 8.79 -14.84
C ASP A 87 -8.37 9.42 -13.86
N LEU A 88 -7.89 9.83 -12.68
CA LEU A 88 -8.73 10.53 -11.70
C LEU A 88 -9.16 11.89 -12.26
N GLY A 89 -10.48 12.12 -12.33
CA GLY A 89 -11.03 13.41 -12.71
C GLY A 89 -10.67 14.51 -11.70
N PRO A 90 -10.82 15.80 -12.05
CA PRO A 90 -10.46 16.92 -11.16
C PRO A 90 -11.17 16.90 -9.79
N THR A 91 -12.32 16.25 -9.71
CA THR A 91 -13.13 16.11 -8.48
C THR A 91 -12.87 14.81 -7.73
N ASP A 92 -12.13 13.89 -8.33
CA ASP A 92 -11.88 12.58 -7.77
C ASP A 92 -10.80 12.66 -6.69
N ARG A 93 -10.92 11.76 -5.71
CA ARG A 93 -10.01 11.67 -4.58
C ARG A 93 -9.76 10.21 -4.30
N LEU A 94 -8.50 9.88 -4.10
CA LEU A 94 -8.11 8.60 -3.55
C LEU A 94 -8.39 8.59 -2.04
N ILE A 95 -9.02 7.54 -1.54
CA ILE A 95 -9.30 7.36 -0.11
C ILE A 95 -8.63 6.07 0.36
N HIS A 96 -7.92 6.14 1.48
CA HIS A 96 -7.35 4.96 2.12
C HIS A 96 -8.42 4.26 2.94
N VAL A 97 -8.74 3.02 2.57
CA VAL A 97 -9.75 2.21 3.26
C VAL A 97 -9.05 1.17 4.12
N TYR A 98 -9.59 0.96 5.33
CA TYR A 98 -9.12 -0.07 6.23
C TYR A 98 -10.29 -0.74 6.95
N HIS A 99 -10.13 -2.04 7.21
CA HIS A 99 -11.05 -2.80 8.03
C HIS A 99 -10.66 -2.70 9.51
N PHE A 100 -11.65 -2.56 10.37
CA PHE A 100 -11.48 -2.58 11.81
C PHE A 100 -12.65 -3.28 12.49
N THR A 101 -12.39 -3.95 13.61
CA THR A 101 -13.42 -4.34 14.58
C THR A 101 -13.47 -3.29 15.68
N LYS A 102 -14.67 -3.09 16.23
CA LYS A 102 -14.90 -2.22 17.39
C LYS A 102 -15.49 -3.10 18.48
N GLU A 103 -14.75 -3.26 19.57
CA GLU A 103 -15.23 -3.96 20.76
C GLU A 103 -15.37 -2.96 21.91
N THR A 104 -16.45 -3.10 22.68
CA THR A 104 -16.72 -2.23 23.82
C THR A 104 -16.70 -3.09 25.06
N THR A 105 -15.58 -3.09 25.78
CA THR A 105 -15.43 -3.80 27.05
C THR A 105 -15.19 -2.77 28.15
N HIS A 106 -16.02 -2.80 29.19
CA HIS A 106 -15.89 -1.96 30.40
C HIS A 106 -15.71 -0.45 30.13
N ASN A 107 -16.61 0.17 29.33
CA ASN A 107 -16.56 1.60 28.98
C ASN A 107 -15.30 2.08 28.22
N GLN A 108 -14.45 1.15 27.75
CA GLN A 108 -13.36 1.47 26.85
C GLN A 108 -13.68 0.92 25.45
N MET A 109 -13.61 1.80 24.46
CA MET A 109 -13.76 1.44 23.06
C MET A 109 -12.40 0.98 22.52
N GLN A 110 -12.26 -0.31 22.26
CA GLN A 110 -11.08 -0.88 21.60
C GLN A 110 -11.32 -0.99 20.10
N VAL A 111 -10.38 -0.48 19.31
CA VAL A 111 -10.41 -0.56 17.85
C VAL A 111 -9.23 -1.40 17.40
N GLN A 112 -9.51 -2.50 16.69
CA GLN A 112 -8.48 -3.38 16.15
C GLN A 112 -8.58 -3.40 14.63
N ASN A 113 -7.53 -2.94 13.93
CA ASN A 113 -7.49 -2.97 12.48
C ASN A 113 -7.07 -4.36 11.98
N PHE A 114 -7.63 -4.82 10.85
CA PHE A 114 -7.28 -6.09 10.22
C PHE A 114 -7.34 -6.00 8.68
N GLY A 115 -7.01 -7.12 8.01
CA GLY A 115 -7.15 -7.28 6.56
C GLY A 115 -6.13 -6.51 5.70
N VAL A 116 -6.33 -6.62 4.38
CA VAL A 116 -5.51 -5.96 3.34
C VAL A 116 -5.90 -4.48 3.24
N LYS A 117 -4.92 -3.58 3.21
CA LYS A 117 -5.14 -2.18 2.88
C LYS A 117 -5.36 -2.04 1.39
N VAL A 118 -6.38 -1.29 1.00
CA VAL A 118 -6.55 -0.83 -0.38
C VAL A 118 -6.78 0.68 -0.37
N ALA A 119 -6.17 1.37 -1.33
CA ALA A 119 -6.65 2.69 -1.71
C ALA A 119 -7.75 2.46 -2.75
N THR A 120 -8.86 3.20 -2.67
CA THR A 120 -9.98 3.02 -3.59
C THR A 120 -10.49 4.37 -4.08
N HIS A 121 -11.14 4.35 -5.24
CA HIS A 121 -11.84 5.52 -5.78
C HIS A 121 -13.04 5.87 -4.90
N LYS A 122 -13.25 7.18 -4.67
CA LYS A 122 -14.33 7.69 -3.81
C LYS A 122 -15.74 7.35 -4.32
N LEU A 123 -15.93 7.20 -5.63
CA LEU A 123 -17.22 6.85 -6.23
C LEU A 123 -17.61 5.41 -5.87
N GLU A 124 -16.66 4.48 -5.93
CA GLU A 124 -16.84 3.10 -5.49
C GLU A 124 -17.04 3.00 -3.99
N TYR A 125 -16.32 3.79 -3.19
CA TYR A 125 -16.52 3.81 -1.74
C TYR A 125 -17.97 4.15 -1.36
N LYS A 126 -18.61 5.11 -2.06
CA LYS A 126 -20.04 5.42 -1.85
C LYS A 126 -20.95 4.25 -2.26
N GLN A 127 -20.60 3.47 -3.27
CA GLN A 127 -21.36 2.29 -3.68
C GLN A 127 -21.18 1.13 -2.69
N MET A 128 -19.96 0.92 -2.18
CA MET A 128 -19.68 -0.04 -1.11
C MET A 128 -20.42 0.30 0.17
N LEU A 129 -20.47 1.58 0.58
CA LEU A 129 -21.25 2.01 1.74
C LEU A 129 -22.75 1.72 1.58
N LYS A 130 -23.32 1.96 0.38
CA LYS A 130 -24.72 1.61 0.10
C LYS A 130 -24.99 0.11 0.21
N HIS A 131 -24.03 -0.73 -0.16
CA HIS A 131 -24.16 -2.19 -0.04
C HIS A 131 -24.09 -2.64 1.43
N VAL A 132 -23.24 -2.02 2.25
CA VAL A 132 -23.13 -2.29 3.69
C VAL A 132 -24.35 -1.80 4.46
N GLU A 133 -24.94 -0.65 4.08
CA GLU A 133 -26.16 -0.13 4.71
C GLU A 133 -27.42 -0.95 4.37
N GLY A 134 -27.41 -1.73 3.29
CA GLY A 134 -28.48 -2.66 2.93
C GLY A 134 -28.50 -3.97 3.73
N TYR A 135 -27.52 -4.19 4.62
CA TYR A 135 -27.43 -5.31 5.56
C TYR A 135 -27.87 -4.91 6.98
N LYS A 136 -28.93 -4.09 7.10
CA LYS A 136 -29.61 -3.80 8.36
C LYS A 136 -31.01 -4.38 8.39
#